data_AF-A0A354B7U3-F1
#
_entry.id   AF-A0A354B7U3-F1
#
_cell.length_a   1.000
_cell.length_b   1.000
_cell.length_c   1.000
_cell.angle_alpha   90.00
_cell.angle_beta   90.00
_cell.angle_gamma   90.00
#
_symmetry.space_group_name_H-M   'P 1'
#
loop_
_entity.id
_entity.type
_entity.pdbx_description
1 polymer ?
#
loop_
_entity_poly.entity_id
_entity_poly.type
_entity_poly.pdbx_seq_one_letter_code
_entity_poly.pdbx_strand_id
1 'polypeptide(L)'
;MSASPVLPDWNDGCVTQIVPGLLEPELGSSSLFDDEVLDASAVVLLVIDGLGWHQLQARAHLAPTLTGLTGRSITTVAPSTTSAALTSITTGLPPGEHGVVG
;
A
#
# COMPACT_ATOMS: atom_id res chain seq x y z
N MET A 1 -11.20 -4.81 -18.90
CA MET A 1 -10.49 -3.74 -18.17
C MET A 1 -10.77 -2.44 -18.91
N SER A 2 -11.19 -1.38 -18.22
CA SER A 2 -11.35 -0.06 -18.83
C SER A 2 -9.97 0.48 -19.24
N ALA A 3 -9.88 1.18 -20.37
CA ALA A 3 -8.63 1.75 -20.90
C ALA A 3 -8.20 3.05 -20.17
N SER A 4 -8.98 3.51 -19.20
CA SER A 4 -8.66 4.70 -18.41
C SER A 4 -7.58 4.40 -17.38
N PRO A 5 -6.59 5.31 -17.20
CA PRO A 5 -5.59 5.16 -16.14
C PRO A 5 -6.27 5.16 -14.77
N VAL A 6 -5.79 4.31 -13.86
CA VAL A 6 -6.19 4.30 -12.45
C VAL A 6 -5.39 5.38 -11.74
N LEU A 7 -6.09 6.35 -11.13
CA LEU A 7 -5.45 7.38 -10.32
C LEU A 7 -5.12 6.82 -8.92
N PRO A 8 -4.01 7.23 -8.30
CA PRO A 8 -3.75 6.91 -6.91
C PRO A 8 -4.85 7.48 -6.02
N ASP A 9 -5.32 6.67 -5.08
CA ASP A 9 -6.29 7.07 -4.06
C ASP A 9 -5.56 7.78 -2.91
N TRP A 10 -5.24 9.05 -3.13
CA TRP A 10 -4.45 9.88 -2.20
C TRP A 10 -5.05 10.02 -0.80
N ASN A 11 -6.34 9.72 -0.63
CA ASN A 11 -7.02 9.85 0.64
C ASN A 11 -6.69 8.67 1.55
N ASP A 12 -7.15 7.47 1.20
CA ASP A 12 -7.23 6.36 2.17
C ASP A 12 -6.93 4.98 1.57
N GLY A 13 -6.44 4.97 0.33
CA GLY A 13 -6.25 3.75 -0.44
C GLY A 13 -4.94 3.74 -1.20
N CYS A 14 -3.95 4.54 -0.80
CA CYS A 14 -2.65 4.63 -1.46
C CYS A 14 -1.52 4.15 -0.54
N VAL A 15 -0.48 3.58 -1.14
CA VAL A 15 0.75 3.18 -0.44
C VAL A 15 1.41 4.31 0.37
N THR A 16 1.15 5.58 0.04
CA THR A 16 1.62 6.75 0.81
C THR A 16 1.06 6.78 2.23
N GLN A 17 -0.07 6.14 2.50
CA GLN A 17 -0.72 6.16 3.81
C GLN A 17 -0.24 5.02 4.74
N ILE A 18 0.61 4.11 4.27
CA ILE A 18 1.03 2.93 5.04
C ILE A 18 1.87 3.34 6.26
N VAL A 19 3.05 3.95 6.05
CA VAL A 19 3.95 4.29 7.17
C VAL A 19 3.37 5.43 8.03
N PRO A 20 2.81 6.52 7.46
CA PRO A 20 2.13 7.53 8.27
C PRO A 20 0.99 6.95 9.12
N GLY A 21 0.16 6.07 8.57
CA GLY A 21 -0.94 5.44 9.31
C GLY A 21 -0.49 4.52 10.45
N LEU A 22 0.72 3.94 10.35
CA LEU A 22 1.30 3.12 11.43
C LEU A 22 1.99 3.97 12.52
N LEU A 23 2.61 5.10 12.16
CA LEU A 23 3.39 5.92 13.10
C LEU A 23 2.56 7.02 13.78
N GLU A 24 1.55 7.54 13.08
CA GLU A 24 0.74 8.67 13.52
C GLU A 24 -0.77 8.41 13.31
N PRO A 25 -1.33 7.33 13.89
CA PRO A 25 -2.73 6.93 13.66
C PRO A 25 -3.75 7.97 14.10
N GLU A 26 -3.40 8.87 15.03
CA GLU A 26 -4.28 9.96 15.48
C GLU A 26 -4.31 11.16 14.51
N LEU A 27 -3.29 11.31 13.66
CA LEU A 27 -3.16 12.42 12.70
C LEU A 27 -3.62 12.02 11.29
N GLY A 28 -3.68 10.72 11.01
CA GLY A 28 -4.10 10.17 9.73
C GLY A 28 -5.47 9.50 9.81
N SER A 29 -6.36 9.76 8.85
CA SER A 29 -7.66 9.11 8.71
C SER A 29 -7.57 7.70 8.10
N SER A 30 -6.45 7.00 8.28
CA SER A 30 -6.13 5.82 7.48
C SER A 30 -6.95 4.61 7.92
N SER A 31 -8.01 4.27 7.18
CA SER A 31 -8.79 3.02 7.36
C SER A 31 -8.05 1.78 6.83
N LEU A 32 -6.74 1.88 6.61
CA LEU A 32 -5.90 0.79 6.11
C LEU A 32 -5.66 -0.29 7.16
N PHE A 33 -5.71 0.04 8.45
CA PHE A 33 -5.34 -0.86 9.54
C PHE A 33 -6.50 -1.01 10.53
N ASP A 34 -6.72 -2.25 10.97
CA ASP A 34 -7.64 -2.55 12.07
C ASP A 34 -6.98 -2.19 13.42
N ASP A 35 -7.80 -1.94 14.46
CA ASP A 35 -7.33 -1.58 15.80
C ASP A 35 -6.28 -2.57 16.36
N GLU A 36 -6.41 -3.86 16.05
CA GLU A 36 -5.45 -4.90 16.46
C GLU A 36 -4.02 -4.62 15.97
N VAL A 37 -3.86 -4.03 14.78
CA VAL A 37 -2.55 -3.65 14.22
C VAL A 37 -2.02 -2.40 14.92
N LEU A 38 -2.90 -1.44 15.22
CA LEU A 38 -2.52 -0.17 15.85
C LEU A 38 -2.19 -0.34 17.35
N ASP A 39 -2.83 -1.29 18.02
CA ASP A 39 -2.59 -1.64 19.43
C ASP A 39 -1.39 -2.58 19.61
N ALA A 40 -0.79 -3.07 18.52
CA ALA A 40 0.34 -3.99 18.57
C ALA A 40 1.60 -3.30 19.14
N SER A 41 2.30 -3.99 20.04
CA SER A 41 3.56 -3.47 20.61
C SER A 41 4.71 -3.40 19.61
N ALA A 42 4.61 -4.11 18.49
CA ALA A 42 5.53 -4.06 17.36
C ALA A 42 4.82 -4.47 16.06
N VAL A 43 5.12 -3.76 14.97
CA VAL A 43 4.60 -4.05 13.63
C VAL A 43 5.76 -4.33 12.68
N VAL A 44 5.62 -5.38 11.86
CA VAL A 44 6.55 -5.68 10.76
C VAL A 44 5.86 -5.41 9.44
N LEU A 45 6.36 -4.41 8.70
CA LEU A 45 5.91 -4.12 7.34
C LEU A 45 6.70 -4.98 6.33
N LEU A 46 6.06 -6.00 5.78
CA LEU A 46 6.61 -6.82 4.70
C LEU A 46 6.12 -6.32 3.34
N VAL A 47 7.03 -5.79 2.52
CA VAL A 47 6.72 -5.37 1.14
C VAL A 47 7.18 -6.44 0.16
N ILE A 48 6.26 -6.91 -0.69
CA ILE A 48 6.55 -7.86 -1.77
C ILE A 48 6.45 -7.10 -3.10
N ASP A 49 7.59 -6.82 -3.71
CA ASP A 49 7.64 -6.09 -4.97
C ASP A 49 7.01 -6.92 -6.12
N GLY A 50 6.32 -6.24 -7.03
CA GLY A 50 5.67 -6.85 -8.20
C GLY A 50 4.43 -7.71 -7.91
N LEU A 51 3.97 -7.82 -6.66
CA LEU A 51 2.78 -8.62 -6.32
C LEU A 51 1.48 -7.81 -6.47
N GLY A 52 0.82 -7.92 -7.62
CA GLY A 52 -0.47 -7.24 -7.87
C GLY A 52 -1.69 -7.99 -7.33
N TRP A 53 -2.64 -7.25 -6.74
CA TRP A 53 -3.90 -7.79 -6.17
C TRP A 53 -4.66 -8.73 -7.11
N HIS A 54 -4.92 -8.31 -8.35
CA HIS A 54 -5.65 -9.15 -9.30
C HIS A 54 -4.90 -10.41 -9.69
N GLN A 55 -3.57 -10.37 -9.74
CA GLN A 55 -2.76 -11.55 -10.06
C GLN A 55 -2.74 -12.56 -8.90
N LEU A 56 -2.69 -12.06 -7.65
CA LEU A 56 -2.80 -12.85 -6.43
C LEU A 56 -4.17 -13.54 -6.35
N GLN A 57 -5.27 -12.79 -6.53
CA GLN A 57 -6.62 -13.35 -6.49
C GLN A 57 -6.87 -14.39 -7.59
N ALA A 58 -6.41 -14.13 -8.83
CA ALA A 58 -6.52 -15.09 -9.92
C ALA A 58 -5.71 -16.38 -9.70
N ARG A 59 -4.71 -16.36 -8.81
CA ARG A 59 -3.81 -17.48 -8.49
C ARG A 59 -3.78 -17.80 -7.00
N ALA A 60 -4.88 -17.58 -6.29
CA ALA A 60 -4.94 -17.76 -4.84
C ALA A 60 -4.46 -19.16 -4.39
N HIS A 61 -4.77 -20.18 -5.19
CA HIS A 61 -4.33 -21.57 -4.97
C HIS A 61 -2.79 -21.75 -4.94
N LEU A 62 -2.00 -20.84 -5.52
CA LEU A 62 -0.53 -20.87 -5.45
C LEU A 62 0.02 -20.20 -4.18
N ALA A 63 -0.79 -19.41 -3.47
CA ALA A 63 -0.39 -18.64 -2.30
C ALA A 63 -1.43 -18.75 -1.16
N PRO A 64 -1.72 -19.96 -0.66
CA PRO A 64 -2.78 -20.17 0.33
C PRO A 64 -2.54 -19.42 1.64
N THR A 65 -1.30 -19.28 2.08
CA THR A 65 -0.97 -18.51 3.29
C THR A 65 -1.29 -17.03 3.11
N LEU A 66 -0.86 -16.40 2.01
CA LEU A 66 -1.11 -14.97 1.76
C LEU A 66 -2.60 -14.69 1.53
N THR A 67 -3.28 -15.56 0.79
CA THR A 67 -4.71 -15.38 0.47
C THR A 67 -5.66 -15.74 1.61
N GLY A 68 -5.16 -16.45 2.63
CA GLY A 68 -5.90 -16.71 3.87
C GLY A 68 -5.87 -15.56 4.88
N LEU A 69 -5.03 -14.53 4.66
CA LEU A 69 -4.98 -13.34 5.52
C LEU A 69 -6.09 -12.35 5.16
N THR A 70 -6.50 -11.52 6.13
CA THR A 70 -7.35 -10.36 5.87
C THR A 70 -6.61 -9.36 4.99
N GLY A 71 -7.25 -8.88 3.91
CA GLY A 71 -6.62 -7.92 3.02
C GLY A 71 -7.60 -7.31 2.01
N ARG A 72 -7.23 -6.14 1.50
CA ARG A 72 -7.95 -5.39 0.47
C ARG A 72 -6.99 -4.88 -0.60
N SER A 73 -7.52 -4.56 -1.79
CA SER A 73 -6.75 -3.83 -2.79
C SER A 73 -6.50 -2.39 -2.36
N ILE A 74 -5.27 -1.92 -2.52
CA ILE A 74 -4.88 -0.52 -2.47
C ILE A 74 -4.25 -0.12 -3.82
N THR A 75 -4.17 1.18 -4.05
CA THR A 75 -3.49 1.81 -5.19
C THR A 75 -2.04 2.12 -4.85
N THR A 76 -1.21 2.22 -5.88
CA THR A 76 0.16 2.74 -5.78
C THR A 76 0.23 4.15 -6.36
N VAL A 77 1.39 4.80 -6.23
CA VAL A 77 1.67 6.11 -6.79
C VAL A 77 1.85 6.08 -8.32
N ALA A 78 1.84 7.27 -8.94
CA ALA A 78 2.13 7.45 -10.35
C ALA A 78 3.44 8.27 -10.52
N PRO A 79 4.41 7.80 -11.31
CA PRO A 79 4.43 6.51 -12.04
C PRO A 79 4.61 5.31 -11.09
N SER A 80 4.06 4.16 -11.49
CA SER A 80 4.10 2.94 -10.68
C SER A 80 5.42 2.17 -10.84
N THR A 81 6.54 2.84 -10.54
CA THR A 81 7.89 2.25 -10.53
C THR A 81 8.27 1.81 -9.12
N THR A 82 9.13 0.79 -8.98
CA THR A 82 9.62 0.30 -7.69
C THR A 82 10.26 1.41 -6.85
N SER A 83 11.12 2.23 -7.46
CA SER A 83 11.84 3.32 -6.79
C SER A 83 10.88 4.40 -6.26
N ALA A 84 9.90 4.82 -7.07
CA ALA A 84 8.89 5.77 -6.67
C ALA A 84 8.01 5.19 -5.54
N ALA A 85 7.46 3.99 -5.72
CA ALA A 85 6.54 3.37 -4.77
C ALA A 85 7.19 3.10 -3.40
N LEU A 86 8.41 2.55 -3.37
CA LEU A 86 9.11 2.30 -2.10
C LEU A 86 9.45 3.60 -1.38
N THR A 87 9.84 4.64 -2.11
CA THR A 87 10.12 5.95 -1.51
C THR A 87 8.84 6.59 -0.97
N SER A 88 7.73 6.46 -1.69
CA SER A 88 6.42 6.92 -1.22
C SER A 88 5.92 6.15 0.01
N ILE A 89 6.16 4.83 0.08
CA ILE A 89 5.85 4.02 1.27
C ILE A 89 6.59 4.54 2.49
N THR A 90 7.89 4.83 2.35
CA THR A 90 8.73 5.21 3.50
C THR A 90 8.57 6.67 3.91
N THR A 91 8.33 7.57 2.97
CA THR A 91 8.21 9.02 3.24
C THR A 91 6.78 9.47 3.46
N GLY A 92 5.79 8.70 3.01
CA GLY A 92 4.39 9.11 2.96
C GLY A 92 4.07 10.17 1.90
N LEU A 93 5.05 10.59 1.10
CA LEU A 93 4.90 11.66 0.11
C LEU A 93 4.64 11.09 -1.30
N PRO A 94 3.96 11.82 -2.19
CA PRO A 94 3.88 11.46 -3.60
C PRO A 94 5.22 11.71 -4.33
N PRO A 95 5.48 11.06 -5.49
CA PRO A 95 6.71 11.23 -6.26
C PRO A 95 7.08 12.68 -6.63
N GLY A 96 6.06 13.52 -6.85
CA GLY A 96 6.26 14.94 -7.12
C GLY A 96 6.84 15.74 -5.95
N GLU A 97 6.73 15.23 -4.71
CA GLU A 97 7.20 15.89 -3.50
C GLU A 97 8.53 15.31 -3.00
N HIS A 98 8.71 13.98 -3.01
CA HIS A 98 10.00 13.38 -2.62
C HIS A 98 11.03 13.30 -3.77
N GLY A 99 10.64 13.59 -5.01
CA GLY A 99 11.55 13.77 -6.14
C GLY A 99 12.10 12.48 -6.79
N VAL A 100 11.63 11.30 -6.39
CA VAL A 100 12.05 10.01 -6.97
C VAL A 100 10.93 9.46 -7.85
N VAL A 101 11.11 9.47 -9.17
CA VAL A 101 10.05 9.10 -10.14
C VAL A 101 10.36 7.82 -10.93
N GLY A 102 11.54 7.24 -10.81
CA GLY A 102 11.98 6.12 -11.64
C GLY A 102 13.47 5.90 -11.52
#